data_AF-A0A392NJ29-F1
#
_entry.id   AF-A0A392NJ29-F1
#
_cell.length_a   1.000
_cell.length_b   1.000
_cell.length_c   1.000
_cell.angle_alpha   90.00
_cell.angle_beta   90.00
_cell.angle_gamma   90.00
#
_symmetry.space_group_name_H-M   'P 1'
#
loop_
_entity.id
_entity.type
_entity.pdbx_description
1 polymer ?
#
loop_
_entity_poly.entity_id
_entity_poly.type
_entity_poly.pdbx_seq_one_letter_code
_entity_poly.pdbx_strand_id
1 'polypeptide(L)'
;MPFGLCNAPATFQATMNDVFRPLLRRTVIVFFDDILVYSDSAASHVDHLACVFQLLAEHQFFLKPQKCSFAQHKVDYLGHIVTNGTVAPDPNKIRAIVDWPIPTNVKGLRGFLGLAGYYRKFVRNFASIASPLTALLKKDAFHWVESASTSFDALKQALVTAPVLVLPDFNSVFVVQTDAQGHFFIIQTDHKSLKELLTQVIQTPEQQHYISKLLGYHYEIQYRPGSTNVVADALSRSEGPPSGGIYLLSTPSLVFLDELRK
;
A
#
# COMPACT_ATOMS: atom_id res chain seq x y z
N MET A 1 11.89 4.80 -20.09
CA MET A 1 11.28 3.47 -19.82
C MET A 1 9.93 3.42 -20.52
N PRO A 2 9.63 2.42 -21.36
CA PRO A 2 8.34 2.35 -22.05
C PRO A 2 7.20 2.03 -21.07
N PHE A 3 6.03 2.59 -21.33
CA PHE A 3 4.82 2.31 -20.55
C PHE A 3 4.35 0.86 -20.77
N GLY A 4 3.80 0.24 -19.72
CA GLY A 4 3.15 -1.08 -19.79
C GLY A 4 4.03 -2.27 -19.35
N LEU A 5 5.29 -2.05 -19.00
CA LEU A 5 6.11 -3.10 -18.39
C LEU A 5 5.70 -3.34 -16.93
N CYS A 6 5.39 -4.58 -16.56
CA CYS A 6 4.93 -4.93 -15.21
C CYS A 6 5.91 -4.49 -14.10
N ASN A 7 7.22 -4.50 -14.38
CA ASN A 7 8.27 -4.13 -13.42
C ASN A 7 8.73 -2.67 -13.54
N ALA A 8 8.26 -1.93 -14.55
CA ALA A 8 8.65 -0.54 -14.73
C ALA A 8 8.44 0.32 -13.47
N PRO A 9 7.28 0.27 -12.80
CA PRO A 9 7.06 1.05 -11.59
C PRO A 9 8.02 0.65 -10.45
N ALA A 10 8.28 -0.65 -10.27
CA ALA A 10 9.16 -1.15 -9.22
C ALA A 10 10.62 -0.72 -9.44
N THR A 11 11.12 -0.84 -10.67
CA THR A 11 12.45 -0.36 -11.04
C THR A 11 12.56 1.15 -10.88
N PHE A 12 11.56 1.91 -11.32
CA PHE A 12 11.55 3.36 -11.17
C PHE A 12 11.55 3.79 -9.70
N GLN A 13 10.74 3.14 -8.86
CA GLN A 13 10.74 3.37 -7.41
C GLN A 13 12.09 3.07 -6.78
N ALA A 14 12.76 1.97 -7.18
CA ALA A 14 14.08 1.63 -6.67
C ALA A 14 15.11 2.70 -7.03
N THR A 15 15.15 3.12 -8.30
CA THR A 15 16.03 4.20 -8.75
C THR A 15 15.74 5.50 -7.98
N MET A 16 14.47 5.88 -7.83
CA MET A 16 14.09 7.07 -7.08
C MET A 16 14.49 6.96 -5.60
N ASN A 17 14.38 5.77 -5.01
CA ASN A 17 14.82 5.54 -3.64
C ASN A 17 16.33 5.72 -3.48
N ASP A 18 17.11 5.25 -4.44
CA ASP A 18 18.58 5.37 -4.41
C ASP A 18 19.03 6.81 -4.63
N VAL A 19 18.42 7.49 -5.61
CA VAL A 19 18.66 8.90 -5.96
C VAL A 19 18.33 9.79 -4.76
N PHE A 20 17.11 9.68 -4.21
CA PHE A 20 16.68 10.52 -3.09
C PHE A 20 17.13 10.03 -1.71
N ARG A 21 17.86 8.92 -1.60
CA ARG A 21 18.32 8.32 -0.33
C ARG A 21 18.79 9.31 0.74
N PRO A 22 19.59 10.36 0.45
CA PRO A 22 20.01 11.31 1.48
C PRO A 22 18.88 12.19 2.05
N LEU A 23 17.81 12.40 1.29
CA LEU A 23 16.67 13.28 1.63
C LEU A 23 15.40 12.51 2.04
N LEU A 24 15.34 11.21 1.73
CA LEU A 24 14.18 10.37 2.01
C LEU A 24 13.82 10.35 3.49
N ARG A 25 12.52 10.51 3.76
CA ARG A 25 11.91 10.49 5.11
C ARG A 25 12.45 11.57 6.06
N ARG A 26 13.22 12.53 5.56
CA ARG A 26 13.64 13.74 6.30
C ARG A 26 12.91 14.96 5.78
N THR A 27 12.97 15.16 4.46
CA THR A 27 12.40 16.32 3.76
C THR A 27 11.67 15.93 2.48
N VAL A 28 11.89 14.70 1.99
CA VAL A 28 11.30 14.17 0.76
C VAL A 28 10.65 12.80 0.99
N ILE A 29 9.48 12.60 0.39
CA ILE A 29 8.84 11.29 0.23
C ILE A 29 8.64 11.07 -1.28
N VAL A 30 9.03 9.91 -1.78
CA VAL A 30 8.87 9.55 -3.20
C VAL A 30 8.03 8.30 -3.34
N PHE A 31 7.04 8.34 -4.20
CA PHE A 31 6.21 7.20 -4.57
C PHE A 31 5.90 7.22 -6.07
N PHE A 32 6.46 6.25 -6.78
CA PHE A 32 6.53 6.19 -8.24
C PHE A 32 6.94 7.55 -8.82
N ASP A 33 6.06 8.16 -9.60
CA ASP A 33 6.29 9.42 -10.30
C ASP A 33 6.09 10.66 -9.41
N ASP A 34 5.54 10.50 -8.20
CA ASP A 34 5.17 11.61 -7.32
C ASP A 34 6.22 11.84 -6.22
N ILE A 35 6.85 13.01 -6.27
CA ILE A 35 7.83 13.49 -5.28
C ILE A 35 7.16 14.56 -4.40
N LEU A 36 7.02 14.26 -3.12
CA LEU A 36 6.51 15.18 -2.11
C LEU A 36 7.67 15.76 -1.31
N VAL A 37 7.86 17.08 -1.38
CA VAL A 37 8.83 17.83 -0.59
C VAL A 37 8.09 18.57 0.52
N TYR A 38 8.50 18.40 1.77
CA TYR A 38 7.89 19.05 2.92
C TYR A 38 8.96 19.71 3.81
N SER A 39 8.57 20.77 4.50
CA SER A 39 9.47 21.60 5.29
C SER A 39 8.68 22.32 6.38
N ASP A 40 9.38 22.75 7.42
CA ASP A 40 8.87 23.49 8.58
C ASP A 40 8.70 24.99 8.32
N SER A 41 9.51 25.58 7.44
CA SER A 41 9.47 27.00 7.09
C SER A 41 9.55 27.22 5.59
N ALA A 42 9.09 28.38 5.11
CA ALA A 42 9.20 28.75 3.70
C ALA A 42 10.65 28.94 3.26
N ALA A 43 11.53 29.43 4.15
CA ALA A 43 12.94 29.61 3.86
C ALA A 43 13.65 28.26 3.66
N SER A 44 13.50 27.33 4.62
CA SER A 44 14.05 25.98 4.50
C SER A 44 13.45 25.22 3.31
N HIS A 45 12.19 25.50 2.94
CA HIS A 45 11.57 24.89 1.77
C HIS A 45 12.25 25.24 0.45
N VAL A 46 12.72 26.48 0.29
CA VAL A 46 13.48 26.90 -0.89
C VAL A 46 14.79 26.14 -0.98
N ASP A 47 15.49 25.98 0.15
CA ASP A 47 16.75 25.23 0.22
C ASP A 47 16.53 23.75 -0.11
N HIS A 48 15.49 23.13 0.44
CA HIS A 48 15.14 21.74 0.14
C HIS A 48 14.75 21.54 -1.34
N LEU A 49 13.98 22.46 -1.93
CA LEU A 49 13.65 22.41 -3.35
C LEU A 49 14.90 22.56 -4.22
N ALA A 50 15.84 23.44 -3.86
CA ALA A 50 17.10 23.59 -4.56
C ALA A 50 17.90 22.27 -4.54
N CYS A 51 18.02 21.62 -3.38
CA CYS A 51 18.67 20.31 -3.28
C CYS A 51 17.97 19.24 -4.14
N VAL A 52 16.63 19.20 -4.13
CA VAL A 52 15.84 18.25 -4.94
C VAL A 52 16.07 18.48 -6.44
N PHE A 53 16.02 19.73 -6.91
CA PHE A 53 16.24 20.06 -8.32
C PHE A 53 17.67 19.79 -8.77
N GLN A 54 18.66 20.08 -7.93
CA GLN A 54 20.04 19.75 -8.21
C GLN A 54 20.21 18.24 -8.41
N LEU A 55 19.66 17.46 -7.49
CA LEU A 55 19.77 16.00 -7.52
C LEU A 55 19.01 15.39 -8.72
N LEU A 56 17.86 15.95 -9.09
CA LEU A 56 17.17 15.59 -10.33
C LEU A 56 17.99 15.93 -11.57
N ALA A 57 18.64 17.09 -11.61
CA ALA A 57 19.46 17.53 -12.75
C ALA A 57 20.72 16.66 -12.92
N GLU A 58 21.39 16.33 -11.81
CA GLU A 58 22.57 15.44 -11.77
C GLU A 58 22.24 14.06 -12.34
N HIS A 59 21.07 13.52 -11.99
CA HIS A 59 20.60 12.22 -12.47
C HIS A 59 19.75 12.28 -13.76
N GLN A 60 19.70 13.44 -14.42
CA GLN A 60 19.00 13.66 -15.70
C GLN A 60 17.49 13.33 -15.65
N PHE A 61 16.84 13.57 -14.52
CA PHE A 61 15.39 13.48 -14.38
C PHE A 61 14.73 14.82 -14.67
N PHE A 62 13.63 14.78 -15.43
CA PHE A 62 12.89 15.96 -15.85
C PHE A 62 11.51 15.98 -15.23
N LEU A 63 11.14 17.12 -14.65
CA LEU A 63 9.80 17.39 -14.15
C LEU A 63 8.91 17.90 -15.26
N LYS A 64 7.63 17.53 -15.25
CA LYS A 64 6.61 18.13 -16.14
C LYS A 64 5.96 19.32 -15.43
N PRO A 65 6.27 20.58 -15.78
CA PRO A 65 5.83 21.75 -15.00
C PRO A 65 4.31 21.86 -14.85
N GLN A 66 3.57 21.46 -15.87
CA GLN A 66 2.10 21.44 -15.88
C GLN A 66 1.48 20.51 -14.82
N LYS A 67 2.24 19.54 -14.30
CA LYS A 67 1.81 18.60 -13.25
C LYS A 67 2.41 18.94 -11.88
N CYS A 68 3.28 19.95 -11.80
CA CYS A 68 3.94 20.32 -10.55
C CYS A 68 3.11 21.38 -9.80
N SER A 69 3.05 21.23 -8.48
CA SER A 69 2.47 22.20 -7.56
C SER A 69 3.53 22.58 -6.53
N PHE A 70 3.81 23.86 -6.35
CA PHE A 70 4.89 24.36 -5.49
C PHE A 70 4.36 25.19 -4.33
N ALA A 71 5.01 25.08 -3.16
CA ALA A 71 4.77 25.90 -1.97
C ALA A 71 3.28 26.02 -1.56
N GLN A 72 2.53 24.90 -1.62
CA GLN A 72 1.14 24.86 -1.21
C GLN A 72 0.99 24.36 0.23
N HIS A 73 0.08 24.98 0.99
CA HIS A 73 -0.28 24.51 2.34
C HIS A 73 -1.13 23.22 2.34
N LYS A 74 -1.72 22.90 1.18
CA LYS A 74 -2.61 21.76 0.96
C LYS A 74 -2.23 21.10 -0.37
N VAL A 75 -1.92 19.80 -0.36
CA VAL A 75 -1.51 19.04 -1.54
C VAL A 75 -2.27 17.71 -1.61
N ASP A 76 -2.73 17.33 -2.81
CA ASP A 76 -3.21 15.98 -3.09
C ASP A 76 -2.01 15.08 -3.37
N TYR A 77 -1.89 14.00 -2.60
CA TYR A 77 -0.82 13.03 -2.73
C TYR A 77 -1.36 11.63 -2.47
N LEU A 78 -1.26 10.75 -3.48
CA LEU A 78 -1.70 9.35 -3.42
C LEU A 78 -3.17 9.18 -2.99
N GLY A 79 -4.09 10.07 -3.41
CA GLY A 79 -5.50 9.97 -3.01
C GLY A 79 -5.76 10.32 -1.54
N HIS A 80 -4.82 11.06 -0.94
CA HIS A 80 -4.94 11.71 0.36
C HIS A 80 -4.68 13.21 0.20
N ILE A 81 -5.34 13.99 1.05
CA ILE A 81 -5.06 15.41 1.20
C ILE A 81 -4.10 15.57 2.37
N VAL A 82 -2.91 16.10 2.10
CA VAL A 82 -1.93 16.47 3.12
C VAL A 82 -2.09 17.97 3.40
N THR A 83 -2.27 18.35 4.66
CA THR A 83 -2.41 19.75 5.08
C THR A 83 -1.78 19.93 6.46
N ASN A 84 -0.83 20.86 6.57
CA ASN A 84 -0.21 21.27 7.84
C ASN A 84 0.12 20.11 8.82
N GLY A 85 0.86 19.10 8.35
CA GLY A 85 1.26 17.96 9.19
C GLY A 85 0.17 16.90 9.40
N THR A 86 -0.96 17.04 8.72
CA THR A 86 -2.07 16.10 8.81
C THR A 86 -2.43 15.48 7.47
N VAL A 87 -2.98 14.26 7.51
CA VAL A 87 -3.38 13.49 6.34
C VAL A 87 -4.87 13.16 6.48
N ALA A 88 -5.64 13.56 5.48
CA ALA A 88 -7.06 13.26 5.35
C ALA A 88 -7.31 12.42 4.10
N PRO A 89 -8.37 11.60 4.04
CA PRO A 89 -8.80 10.99 2.79
C PRO A 89 -9.24 12.05 1.77
N ASP A 90 -9.08 11.78 0.47
CA ASP A 90 -9.64 12.63 -0.58
C ASP A 90 -11.18 12.61 -0.53
N PRO A 91 -11.85 13.77 -0.37
CA PRO A 91 -13.31 13.87 -0.33
C PRO A 91 -13.98 13.35 -1.60
N ASN A 92 -13.33 13.41 -2.77
CA ASN A 92 -13.90 12.86 -3.99
C ASN A 92 -13.96 11.33 -3.95
N LYS A 93 -12.95 10.69 -3.36
CA LYS A 93 -12.92 9.24 -3.15
C LYS A 93 -13.87 8.81 -2.04
N ILE A 94 -14.01 9.60 -0.97
CA ILE A 94 -15.03 9.35 0.06
C ILE A 94 -16.43 9.44 -0.56
N ARG A 95 -16.73 10.47 -1.36
CA ARG A 95 -18.02 10.61 -2.05
C ARG A 95 -18.35 9.37 -2.90
N ALA A 96 -17.39 8.87 -3.67
CA ALA A 96 -17.57 7.65 -4.43
C ALA A 96 -17.92 6.43 -3.57
N ILE A 97 -17.42 6.35 -2.32
CA ILE A 97 -17.76 5.30 -1.36
C ILE A 97 -19.17 5.51 -0.79
N VAL A 98 -19.53 6.76 -0.46
CA VAL A 98 -20.86 7.12 0.07
C VAL A 98 -21.95 6.83 -0.95
N ASP A 99 -21.75 7.27 -2.19
CA ASP A 99 -22.67 7.11 -3.31
C ASP A 99 -22.65 5.69 -3.89
N TRP A 100 -21.80 4.81 -3.36
CA TRP A 100 -21.66 3.45 -3.87
C TRP A 100 -22.99 2.69 -3.73
N PRO A 101 -23.55 2.14 -4.83
CA PRO A 101 -24.80 1.41 -4.78
C PRO A 101 -24.66 0.12 -3.99
N ILE A 102 -25.77 -0.40 -3.46
CA ILE A 102 -25.77 -1.68 -2.75
C ILE A 102 -25.23 -2.77 -3.69
N PRO A 103 -24.14 -3.47 -3.33
CA PRO A 103 -23.58 -4.52 -4.18
C PRO A 103 -24.58 -5.65 -4.42
N THR A 104 -24.86 -5.94 -5.69
CA THR A 104 -25.72 -7.07 -6.10
C THR A 104 -24.92 -8.32 -6.45
N ASN A 105 -23.60 -8.21 -6.50
CA ASN A 105 -22.71 -9.33 -6.82
C ASN A 105 -21.39 -9.24 -6.04
N VAL A 106 -20.69 -10.39 -5.96
CA VAL A 106 -19.39 -10.53 -5.27
C VAL A 106 -18.34 -9.58 -5.86
N LYS A 107 -18.37 -9.33 -7.17
CA LYS A 107 -17.40 -8.44 -7.85
C LYS A 107 -17.54 -6.99 -7.37
N GLY A 108 -18.77 -6.49 -7.28
CA GLY A 108 -19.09 -5.15 -6.77
C GLY A 108 -18.74 -5.01 -5.29
N LEU A 109 -19.00 -6.06 -4.50
CA LEU A 109 -18.62 -6.08 -3.09
C LEU A 109 -17.10 -6.07 -2.89
N ARG A 110 -16.34 -6.83 -3.71
CA ARG A 110 -14.86 -6.77 -3.71
C ARG A 110 -14.34 -5.39 -4.10
N GLY A 111 -14.96 -4.74 -5.08
CA GLY A 111 -14.62 -3.37 -5.48
C GLY A 111 -14.80 -2.38 -4.32
N PHE A 112 -15.97 -2.42 -3.67
CA PHE A 112 -16.25 -1.61 -2.49
C PHE A 112 -15.25 -1.87 -1.35
N LEU A 113 -15.04 -3.14 -0.96
CA LEU A 113 -14.12 -3.49 0.12
C LEU A 113 -12.67 -3.16 -0.20
N GLY A 114 -12.26 -3.20 -1.47
CA GLY A 114 -10.94 -2.76 -1.90
C GLY A 114 -10.74 -1.26 -1.70
N LEU A 115 -11.70 -0.44 -2.16
CA LEU A 115 -11.64 1.01 -2.01
C LEU A 115 -11.78 1.45 -0.54
N ALA A 116 -12.72 0.87 0.19
CA ALA A 116 -12.89 1.08 1.62
C ALA A 116 -11.64 0.61 2.41
N GLY A 117 -11.07 -0.52 2.02
CA GLY A 117 -9.87 -1.09 2.62
C GLY A 117 -8.64 -0.21 2.43
N TYR A 118 -8.57 0.57 1.33
CA TYR A 118 -7.52 1.57 1.13
C TYR A 118 -7.50 2.62 2.26
N TYR A 119 -8.68 3.02 2.73
CA TYR A 119 -8.85 3.99 3.82
C TYR A 119 -9.01 3.35 5.20
N ARG A 120 -8.77 2.04 5.36
CA ARG A 120 -8.92 1.31 6.64
C ARG A 120 -8.18 1.95 7.81
N LYS A 121 -7.04 2.64 7.56
CA LYS A 121 -6.22 3.31 8.58
C LYS A 121 -6.96 4.44 9.32
N PHE A 122 -8.00 4.99 8.70
CA PHE A 122 -8.82 6.05 9.28
C PHE A 122 -10.04 5.51 10.05
N VAL A 123 -10.33 4.22 9.92
CA VAL A 123 -11.52 3.59 10.52
C VAL A 123 -11.09 2.71 11.69
N ARG A 124 -11.49 3.09 12.91
CA ARG A 124 -11.27 2.24 14.09
C ARG A 124 -12.05 0.94 13.94
N ASN A 125 -11.42 -0.17 14.28
CA ASN A 125 -12.02 -1.52 14.21
C ASN A 125 -12.59 -1.87 12.83
N PHE A 126 -11.97 -1.40 11.74
CA PHE A 126 -12.40 -1.69 10.37
C PHE A 126 -12.70 -3.17 10.13
N ALA A 127 -11.84 -4.06 10.64
CA ALA A 127 -11.99 -5.51 10.47
C ALA A 127 -13.27 -6.06 11.08
N SER A 128 -13.69 -5.58 12.26
CA SER A 128 -14.91 -6.05 12.91
C SER A 128 -16.15 -5.55 12.15
N ILE A 129 -16.14 -4.28 11.72
CA ILE A 129 -17.23 -3.67 10.94
C ILE A 129 -17.38 -4.34 9.57
N ALA A 130 -16.26 -4.62 8.90
CA ALA A 130 -16.22 -5.27 7.60
C ALA A 130 -16.44 -6.80 7.67
N SER A 131 -16.41 -7.42 8.85
CA SER A 131 -16.50 -8.88 8.98
C SER A 131 -17.76 -9.50 8.36
N PRO A 132 -18.98 -8.90 8.46
CA PRO A 132 -20.16 -9.46 7.81
C PRO A 132 -20.09 -9.35 6.29
N LEU A 133 -19.42 -8.30 5.77
CA LEU A 133 -19.22 -8.09 4.34
C LEU A 133 -18.15 -9.04 3.78
N THR A 134 -17.07 -9.31 4.51
CA THR A 134 -16.06 -10.28 4.08
C THR A 134 -16.56 -11.72 4.13
N ALA A 135 -17.51 -12.02 5.02
CA ALA A 135 -18.19 -13.31 5.04
C ALA A 135 -18.94 -13.60 3.73
N LEU A 136 -19.54 -12.58 3.10
CA LEU A 136 -20.22 -12.69 1.80
C LEU A 136 -19.28 -12.95 0.62
N LEU A 137 -17.96 -12.77 0.81
CA LEU A 137 -16.96 -13.09 -0.22
C LEU A 137 -16.58 -14.57 -0.26
N LYS A 138 -17.02 -15.37 0.72
CA LYS A 138 -16.79 -16.82 0.75
C LYS A 138 -17.57 -17.49 -0.38
N LYS A 139 -17.09 -18.67 -0.79
CA LYS A 139 -17.69 -19.46 -1.87
C LYS A 139 -19.17 -19.72 -1.57
N ASP A 140 -20.04 -19.40 -2.53
CA ASP A 140 -21.49 -19.57 -2.48
C ASP A 140 -22.20 -18.90 -1.27
N ALA A 141 -21.57 -17.90 -0.65
CA ALA A 141 -22.07 -17.25 0.56
C ALA A 141 -22.71 -15.87 0.32
N PHE A 142 -22.90 -15.47 -0.96
CA PHE A 142 -23.40 -14.14 -1.29
C PHE A 142 -24.92 -14.07 -1.13
N HIS A 143 -25.35 -13.88 0.11
CA HIS A 143 -26.73 -13.57 0.47
C HIS A 143 -26.75 -12.25 1.22
N TRP A 144 -27.34 -11.21 0.61
CA TRP A 144 -27.41 -9.90 1.23
C TRP A 144 -28.44 -9.92 2.37
N VAL A 145 -27.96 -9.93 3.61
CA VAL A 145 -28.79 -9.95 4.83
C VAL A 145 -28.74 -8.57 5.50
N GLU A 146 -29.69 -8.29 6.39
CA GLU A 146 -29.76 -7.04 7.16
C GLU A 146 -28.43 -6.70 7.87
N SER A 147 -27.72 -7.71 8.40
CA SER A 147 -26.40 -7.52 9.00
C SER A 147 -25.36 -6.95 8.02
N ALA A 148 -25.46 -7.29 6.74
CA ALA A 148 -24.59 -6.76 5.69
C ALA A 148 -24.94 -5.31 5.35
N SER A 149 -26.23 -4.96 5.29
CA SER A 149 -26.67 -3.56 5.13
C SER A 149 -26.17 -2.69 6.28
N THR A 150 -26.36 -3.14 7.52
CA THR A 150 -25.91 -2.41 8.72
C THR A 150 -24.39 -2.21 8.70
N SER A 151 -23.61 -3.24 8.36
CA SER A 151 -22.16 -3.11 8.20
C SER A 151 -21.74 -2.19 7.06
N PHE A 152 -22.44 -2.24 5.93
CA PHE A 152 -22.18 -1.40 4.77
C PHE A 152 -22.39 0.08 5.10
N ASP A 153 -23.51 0.42 5.73
CA ASP A 153 -23.83 1.79 6.13
C ASP A 153 -22.92 2.27 7.26
N ALA A 154 -22.64 1.42 8.26
CA ALA A 154 -21.69 1.75 9.33
C ALA A 154 -20.30 2.07 8.78
N LEU A 155 -19.85 1.33 7.76
CA LEU A 155 -18.54 1.54 7.15
C LEU A 155 -18.50 2.82 6.31
N LYS A 156 -19.58 3.14 5.59
CA LYS A 156 -19.74 4.44 4.92
C LYS A 156 -19.69 5.59 5.92
N GLN A 157 -20.46 5.52 7.00
CA GLN A 157 -20.48 6.55 8.03
C GLN A 157 -19.11 6.72 8.68
N ALA A 158 -18.44 5.62 9.03
CA ALA A 158 -17.11 5.67 9.64
C ALA A 158 -16.05 6.34 8.75
N LEU A 159 -16.16 6.18 7.42
CA LEU A 159 -15.28 6.83 6.44
C LEU A 159 -15.60 8.31 6.23
N VAL A 160 -16.86 8.72 6.43
CA VAL A 160 -17.27 10.14 6.39
C VAL A 160 -16.83 10.86 7.65
N THR A 161 -16.97 10.23 8.81
CA THR A 161 -16.54 10.77 10.11
C THR A 161 -15.06 10.53 10.41
N ALA A 162 -14.32 9.97 9.44
CA ALA A 162 -12.93 9.57 9.59
C ALA A 162 -12.08 10.73 10.14
N PRO A 163 -11.42 10.55 11.29
CA PRO A 163 -10.56 11.58 11.85
C PRO A 163 -9.36 11.80 10.93
N VAL A 164 -8.91 13.04 10.90
CA VAL A 164 -7.66 13.42 10.25
C VAL A 164 -6.51 12.78 11.04
N LEU A 165 -5.60 12.07 10.35
CA LEU A 165 -4.42 11.46 10.97
C LEU A 165 -3.28 12.48 11.02
N VAL A 166 -2.59 12.57 12.15
CA VAL A 166 -1.36 13.35 12.28
C VAL A 166 -0.21 12.55 11.65
N LEU A 167 0.71 13.24 10.98
CA LEU A 167 1.93 12.60 10.49
C LEU A 167 2.77 12.08 11.68
N PRO A 168 3.39 10.89 11.55
CA PRO A 168 4.22 10.35 12.60
C PRO A 168 5.43 11.27 12.86
N ASP A 169 5.58 11.71 14.11
CA ASP A 169 6.80 12.38 14.55
C ASP A 169 7.86 11.34 14.86
N PHE A 170 8.89 11.28 14.01
CA PHE A 170 9.98 10.31 14.15
C PHE A 170 10.98 10.64 15.28
N ASN A 171 10.85 11.80 15.92
CA ASN A 171 11.60 12.13 17.13
C ASN A 171 10.94 11.61 18.41
N SER A 172 9.69 11.16 18.31
CA SER A 172 8.90 10.63 19.43
C SER A 172 8.96 9.10 19.48
N VAL A 173 8.80 8.52 20.67
CA VAL A 173 8.74 7.07 20.84
C VAL A 173 7.40 6.55 20.33
N PHE A 174 7.42 5.68 19.33
CA PHE A 174 6.23 4.99 18.85
C PHE A 174 5.85 3.86 19.80
N VAL A 175 4.63 3.92 20.36
CA VAL A 175 4.05 2.83 21.14
C VAL A 175 3.05 2.09 20.27
N VAL A 176 3.36 0.84 19.93
CA VAL A 176 2.42 -0.04 19.23
C VAL A 176 1.66 -0.84 20.28
N GLN A 177 0.40 -0.51 20.51
CA GLN A 177 -0.51 -1.31 21.33
C GLN A 177 -1.25 -2.29 20.43
N THR A 178 -1.04 -3.58 20.67
CA THR A 178 -1.79 -4.66 20.03
C THR A 178 -2.77 -5.23 21.05
N ASP A 179 -4.05 -5.26 20.71
CA ASP A 179 -5.05 -6.06 21.44
C ASP A 179 -5.19 -7.44 20.79
N ALA A 180 -4.06 -8.05 20.43
CA ALA A 180 -4.06 -9.44 20.04
C ALA A 180 -4.39 -10.26 21.30
N GLN A 181 -5.68 -10.51 21.54
CA GLN A 181 -6.09 -11.60 22.42
C GLN A 181 -5.34 -12.83 21.92
N GLY A 182 -4.51 -13.41 22.80
CA GLY A 182 -3.49 -14.42 22.50
C GLY A 182 -4.05 -15.70 21.91
N HIS A 183 -4.51 -15.64 20.66
CA HIS A 183 -4.91 -16.79 19.88
C HIS A 183 -3.65 -17.42 19.32
N PHE A 184 -3.49 -18.71 19.61
CA PHE A 184 -2.44 -19.53 19.04
C PHE A 184 -2.51 -19.49 17.51
N PHE A 185 -1.40 -19.15 16.86
CA PHE A 185 -1.30 -19.18 15.41
C PHE A 185 -0.12 -20.03 14.96
N ILE A 186 -0.28 -20.70 13.82
CA ILE A 186 0.73 -21.59 13.26
C ILE A 186 1.49 -20.84 12.17
N ILE A 187 2.80 -20.71 12.33
CA ILE A 187 3.69 -20.17 11.30
C ILE A 187 4.10 -21.34 10.41
N GLN A 188 3.61 -21.35 9.17
CA GLN A 188 3.98 -22.36 8.19
C GLN A 188 5.08 -21.82 7.29
N THR A 189 6.23 -22.50 7.28
CA THR A 189 7.41 -22.09 6.51
C THR A 189 8.00 -23.27 5.75
N ASP A 190 8.53 -22.98 4.57
CA ASP A 190 9.34 -23.89 3.75
C ASP A 190 10.82 -23.89 4.17
N HIS A 191 11.20 -23.03 5.11
CA HIS A 191 12.57 -22.94 5.62
C HIS A 191 12.72 -23.76 6.89
N LYS A 192 13.25 -24.98 6.76
CA LYS A 192 13.41 -25.94 7.87
C LYS A 192 14.18 -25.37 9.07
N SER A 193 15.12 -24.46 8.82
CA SER A 193 15.93 -23.79 9.86
C SER A 193 15.09 -22.93 10.81
N LEU A 194 13.97 -22.35 10.33
CA LEU A 194 13.08 -21.52 11.16
C LEU A 194 12.23 -22.36 12.12
N LYS A 195 12.05 -23.66 11.88
CA LYS A 195 11.36 -24.54 12.84
C LYS A 195 12.06 -24.56 14.20
N GLU A 196 13.39 -24.48 14.18
CA GLU A 196 14.26 -24.55 15.36
C GLU A 196 14.72 -23.15 15.83
N LEU A 197 14.01 -22.08 15.44
CA LEU A 197 14.38 -20.69 15.74
C LEU A 197 14.55 -20.42 17.26
N LEU A 198 13.80 -21.13 18.10
CA LEU A 198 13.86 -21.01 19.57
C LEU A 198 14.91 -21.93 20.22
N THR A 199 15.42 -22.93 19.50
CA THR A 199 16.38 -23.94 20.00
C THR A 199 17.80 -23.71 19.47
N GLN A 200 17.98 -22.90 18.44
CA GLN A 200 19.29 -22.59 17.84
C GLN A 200 20.05 -21.48 18.59
N VAL A 201 21.38 -21.59 18.60
CA VAL A 201 22.28 -20.51 19.02
C VAL A 201 22.23 -19.40 17.97
N ILE A 202 21.75 -18.23 18.38
CA ILE A 202 21.54 -17.07 17.49
C ILE A 202 22.88 -16.50 17.07
N GLN A 203 23.15 -16.41 15.76
CA GLN A 203 24.43 -15.89 15.24
C GLN A 203 24.31 -14.59 14.44
N THR A 204 23.11 -14.24 13.94
CA THR A 204 22.95 -13.05 13.09
C THR A 204 22.12 -11.93 13.74
N PRO A 205 22.44 -10.64 13.49
CA PRO A 205 21.67 -9.49 14.00
C PRO A 205 20.21 -9.49 13.53
N GLU A 206 19.94 -10.01 12.33
CA GLU A 206 18.60 -10.13 11.76
C GLU A 206 17.76 -11.15 12.54
N GLN A 207 18.34 -12.28 12.93
CA GLN A 207 17.67 -13.26 13.78
C GLN A 207 17.31 -12.67 15.15
N GLN A 208 18.20 -11.88 15.76
CA GLN A 208 17.92 -11.19 17.03
C GLN A 208 16.74 -10.20 16.90
N HIS A 209 16.69 -9.45 15.79
CA HIS A 209 15.59 -8.52 15.51
C HIS A 209 14.23 -9.23 15.37
N TYR A 210 14.17 -10.37 14.66
CA TYR A 210 12.92 -11.09 14.49
C TYR A 210 12.50 -11.87 15.75
N ILE A 211 13.45 -12.42 16.50
CA ILE A 211 13.16 -13.12 17.77
C ILE A 211 12.58 -12.15 18.81
N SER A 212 13.15 -10.94 18.94
CA SER A 212 12.61 -9.93 19.87
C SER A 212 11.17 -9.53 19.54
N LYS A 213 10.80 -9.53 18.25
CA LYS A 213 9.41 -9.32 17.81
C LYS A 213 8.51 -10.51 18.11
N LEU A 214 9.01 -11.74 18.00
CA LEU A 214 8.22 -12.95 18.18
C LEU A 214 8.10 -13.37 19.66
N LEU A 215 8.96 -12.88 20.55
CA LEU A 215 9.06 -13.27 21.96
C LEU A 215 7.77 -13.06 22.79
N GLY A 216 6.81 -12.27 22.31
CA GLY A 216 5.54 -11.98 22.96
C GLY A 216 4.32 -12.71 22.39
N TYR A 217 4.51 -13.61 21.42
CA TYR A 217 3.41 -14.30 20.73
C TYR A 217 3.36 -15.79 21.07
N HIS A 218 2.14 -16.34 21.15
CA HIS A 218 1.90 -17.79 21.27
C HIS A 218 1.79 -18.41 19.87
N TYR A 219 2.84 -19.07 19.39
CA TYR A 219 2.88 -19.66 18.05
C TYR A 219 3.61 -21.00 18.00
N GLU A 220 3.34 -21.79 16.96
CA GLU A 220 4.12 -22.98 16.60
C GLU A 220 4.64 -22.83 15.16
N ILE A 221 5.93 -23.08 14.95
CA ILE A 221 6.51 -23.08 13.61
C ILE A 221 6.44 -24.50 13.05
N GLN A 222 5.63 -24.69 12.02
CA GLN A 222 5.49 -25.96 11.31
C GLN A 222 6.20 -25.87 9.96
N TYR A 223 7.13 -26.79 9.74
CA TYR A 223 7.75 -26.96 8.42
C TYR A 223 6.72 -27.57 7.44
N ARG A 224 6.51 -26.90 6.31
CA ARG A 224 5.76 -27.44 5.17
C ARG A 224 6.67 -27.49 3.94
N PRO A 225 6.82 -28.65 3.28
CA PRO A 225 7.54 -28.74 2.02
C PRO A 225 6.90 -27.81 0.98
N GLY A 226 7.72 -27.05 0.24
CA GLY A 226 7.25 -26.06 -0.73
C GLY A 226 6.24 -26.60 -1.75
N SER A 227 6.32 -27.89 -2.09
CA SER A 227 5.38 -28.59 -2.99
C SER A 227 3.92 -28.58 -2.52
N THR A 228 3.67 -28.39 -1.22
CA THR A 228 2.32 -28.34 -0.63
C THR A 228 1.86 -26.92 -0.31
N ASN A 229 2.74 -25.93 -0.43
CA ASN A 229 2.49 -24.54 -0.04
C ASN A 229 2.10 -23.67 -1.24
N VAL A 230 1.24 -24.19 -2.13
CA VAL A 230 0.94 -23.63 -3.46
C VAL A 230 0.49 -22.16 -3.42
N VAL A 231 -0.20 -21.72 -2.36
CA VAL A 231 -0.68 -20.34 -2.22
C VAL A 231 0.44 -19.37 -1.82
N ALA A 232 1.29 -19.74 -0.87
CA ALA A 232 2.44 -18.91 -0.48
C ALA A 232 3.54 -18.95 -1.56
N ASP A 233 3.68 -20.09 -2.24
CA ASP A 233 4.58 -20.28 -3.38
C ASP A 233 4.12 -19.48 -4.61
N ALA A 234 2.80 -19.43 -4.89
CA ALA A 234 2.27 -18.58 -5.97
C ALA A 234 2.38 -17.07 -5.69
N LEU A 235 2.38 -16.67 -4.41
CA LEU A 235 2.59 -15.28 -4.00
C LEU A 235 4.08 -14.90 -3.93
N SER A 236 4.97 -15.85 -3.64
CA SER A 236 6.43 -15.62 -3.62
C SER A 236 7.08 -15.79 -5.00
N ARG A 237 6.49 -16.62 -5.87
CA ARG A 237 6.94 -16.91 -7.25
C ARG A 237 6.01 -16.32 -8.31
N SER A 238 5.55 -15.08 -8.16
CA SER A 238 5.05 -14.35 -9.32
C SER A 238 6.24 -13.93 -10.20
N GLU A 239 6.88 -14.90 -10.84
CA GLU A 239 7.80 -14.65 -11.95
C GLU A 239 6.98 -14.46 -13.24
N GLY A 240 7.32 -13.40 -13.98
CA GLY A 240 6.78 -13.16 -15.32
C GLY A 240 7.12 -14.29 -16.30
N PRO A 241 6.47 -14.35 -17.47
CA PRO A 241 6.67 -15.44 -18.41
C PRO A 241 8.10 -15.45 -19.01
N PRO A 242 8.64 -16.64 -19.34
CA PRO A 242 10.05 -16.82 -19.70
C PRO A 242 10.34 -16.67 -21.21
N SER A 243 11.46 -15.98 -21.49
CA SER A 243 12.43 -16.08 -22.59
C SER A 243 11.99 -16.49 -24.02
N GLY A 244 12.11 -15.54 -24.95
CA GLY A 244 12.31 -15.76 -26.40
C GLY A 244 13.18 -14.62 -26.97
N GLY A 245 14.18 -14.96 -27.79
CA GLY A 245 15.20 -14.03 -28.30
C GLY A 245 14.69 -12.90 -29.21
N ILE A 246 15.60 -11.95 -29.45
CA ILE A 246 15.54 -10.69 -30.24
C ILE A 246 14.68 -10.85 -31.51
N TYR A 247 13.87 -9.87 -31.97
CA TYR A 247 14.18 -8.89 -33.03
C TYR A 247 13.01 -7.90 -33.27
N LEU A 248 13.14 -6.62 -32.85
CA LEU A 248 12.28 -5.46 -33.27
C LEU A 248 10.77 -5.63 -32.91
N LEU A 249 9.87 -4.64 -32.81
CA LEU A 249 9.73 -3.22 -33.14
C LEU A 249 8.54 -2.66 -32.33
N SER A 250 8.32 -1.36 -32.43
CA SER A 250 7.34 -0.55 -31.67
C SER A 250 5.95 -0.43 -32.34
N THR A 251 4.97 0.08 -31.56
CA THR A 251 3.74 0.85 -31.94
C THR A 251 2.46 0.03 -32.27
N PRO A 252 1.26 0.63 -32.55
CA PRO A 252 0.60 1.90 -32.16
C PRO A 252 -0.83 1.67 -31.57
N SER A 253 -1.57 2.76 -31.34
CA SER A 253 -2.98 2.79 -30.86
C SER A 253 -3.99 2.10 -31.79
N LEU A 254 -5.00 1.44 -31.21
CA LEU A 254 -6.09 0.78 -31.93
C LEU A 254 -7.23 1.76 -32.27
N VAL A 255 -7.22 2.28 -33.50
CA VAL A 255 -8.29 3.13 -34.08
C VAL A 255 -9.53 2.31 -34.50
N PHE A 256 -9.45 0.98 -34.52
CA PHE A 256 -10.54 0.07 -34.93
C PHE A 256 -11.76 0.04 -33.98
N LEU A 257 -11.60 0.42 -32.70
CA LEU A 257 -12.72 0.44 -31.75
C LEU A 257 -13.77 1.53 -32.07
N ASP A 258 -13.42 2.55 -32.85
CA ASP A 258 -14.35 3.59 -33.29
C ASP A 258 -15.20 3.19 -34.51
N GLU A 259 -14.79 2.17 -35.29
CA GLU A 259 -15.59 1.65 -36.42
C GLU A 259 -16.65 0.62 -35.98
N LEU A 260 -16.45 -0.06 -34.85
CA LEU A 260 -17.43 -0.99 -34.27
C LEU A 260 -18.61 -0.28 -33.56
N ARG A 261 -18.64 1.05 -33.57
CA ARG A 261 -19.64 1.88 -32.88
C ARG A 261 -20.69 2.48 -33.82
N LYS A 262 -20.79 1.99 -35.06
CA LYS A 262 -21.92 2.24 -35.98
C LYS A 262 -22.65 0.95 -36.30
#